data_AF-A0A2C9M2W8-F1
#
_entry.id   AF-A0A2C9M2W8-F1
#
_cell.length_a   1.000
_cell.length_b   1.000
_cell.length_c   1.000
_cell.angle_alpha   90.00
_cell.angle_beta   90.00
_cell.angle_gamma   90.00
#
_symmetry.space_group_name_H-M   'P 1'
#
loop_
_entity.id
_entity.type
_entity.pdbx_description
1 polymer ?
#
loop_
_entity_poly.entity_id
_entity_poly.type
_entity_poly.pdbx_seq_one_letter_code
_entity_poly.pdbx_strand_id
1 'polypeptide(L)'
;MSPWAAVILSLVLTTIETKSIAADETREKRGSVCYGSLGCFATEGPFGVSLKRPIVLNPQSPQQIRTLFKLYTREYKTVPQDLPAIHTSNASTTFSHFKTKTKTKILTLLNPFMILIFL
;
A
#
# COMPACT_ATOMS: atom_id res chain seq x y z
N MET A 1 -18.57 63.80 5.03
CA MET A 1 -17.70 62.65 5.36
C MET A 1 -17.02 62.91 6.69
N SER A 2 -17.28 62.07 7.69
CA SER A 2 -16.67 62.20 9.03
C SER A 2 -15.19 61.81 8.96
N PRO A 3 -14.23 62.67 9.39
CA PRO A 3 -12.81 62.38 9.33
C PRO A 3 -12.41 61.17 10.21
N TRP A 4 -13.27 60.78 11.13
CA TRP A 4 -13.07 59.65 12.03
C TRP A 4 -13.34 58.30 11.34
N ALA A 5 -14.13 58.27 10.26
CA ALA A 5 -14.43 57.02 9.56
C ALA A 5 -13.17 56.43 8.89
N ALA A 6 -12.27 57.28 8.37
CA ALA A 6 -11.01 56.84 7.79
C ALA A 6 -10.05 56.29 8.85
N VAL A 7 -9.99 56.94 10.01
CA VAL A 7 -9.13 56.51 11.13
C VAL A 7 -9.59 55.17 11.71
N ILE A 8 -10.90 54.98 11.86
CA ILE A 8 -11.48 53.72 12.34
C ILE A 8 -11.25 52.59 11.33
N LEU A 9 -11.40 52.86 10.02
CA LEU A 9 -11.13 51.86 8.99
C LEU A 9 -9.64 51.46 8.94
N SER A 10 -8.72 52.42 9.11
CA SER A 10 -7.28 52.16 9.19
C SER A 10 -6.89 51.38 10.45
N LEU A 11 -7.54 51.62 11.59
CA LEU A 11 -7.32 50.86 12.83
C LEU A 11 -7.87 49.42 12.74
N VAL A 12 -8.99 49.21 12.04
CA VAL A 12 -9.57 47.87 11.83
C VAL A 12 -8.72 47.01 10.88
N LEU A 13 -8.09 47.63 9.87
CA LEU A 13 -7.22 46.94 8.92
C LEU A 13 -5.89 46.45 9.53
N THR A 14 -5.38 47.10 10.59
CA THR A 14 -4.12 46.70 11.23
C THR A 14 -4.28 45.61 12.29
N THR A 15 -5.49 45.32 12.75
CA THR A 15 -5.77 44.25 13.72
C THR A 15 -6.26 42.96 13.09
N ILE A 16 -6.31 42.85 11.76
CA ILE A 16 -6.56 41.58 11.09
C ILE A 16 -5.26 40.76 11.16
N GLU A 17 -5.00 40.23 12.34
CA GLU A 17 -4.03 39.17 12.51
C GLU A 17 -4.58 37.99 11.71
N THR A 18 -3.94 37.73 10.56
CA THR A 18 -4.21 36.56 9.75
C THR A 18 -3.79 35.36 10.58
N LYS A 19 -4.69 34.89 11.44
CA LYS A 19 -4.64 33.54 11.95
C LYS A 19 -4.72 32.66 10.72
N SER A 20 -3.56 32.26 10.22
CA SER A 20 -3.47 31.25 9.19
C SER A 20 -4.32 30.10 9.71
N ILE A 21 -5.38 29.81 8.97
CA ILE A 21 -6.02 28.52 9.08
C ILE A 21 -4.87 27.59 8.71
N ALA A 22 -4.18 27.05 9.72
CA ALA A 22 -3.52 25.78 9.56
C ALA A 22 -4.63 24.92 9.01
N ALA A 23 -4.63 24.74 7.69
CA ALA A 23 -5.38 23.70 7.08
C ALA A 23 -4.94 22.48 7.88
N ASP A 24 -5.83 21.99 8.74
CA ASP A 24 -5.93 20.58 9.02
C ASP A 24 -6.33 19.94 7.68
N GLU A 25 -5.39 20.02 6.72
CA GLU A 25 -5.20 18.97 5.79
C GLU A 25 -4.94 17.81 6.74
N THR A 26 -5.94 16.95 6.91
CA THR A 26 -5.67 15.53 6.97
C THR A 26 -4.71 15.28 5.81
N ARG A 27 -3.41 15.42 6.09
CA ARG A 27 -2.31 15.13 5.20
C ARG A 27 -2.46 13.64 5.02
N GLU A 28 -3.34 13.26 4.11
CA GLU A 28 -3.44 11.95 3.53
C GLU A 28 -2.00 11.65 3.19
N LYS A 29 -1.37 10.80 4.01
CA LYS A 29 0.07 10.63 4.04
C LYS A 29 0.44 10.09 2.67
N ARG A 30 0.74 10.99 1.73
CA ARG A 30 1.66 10.78 0.62
C ARG A 30 2.98 10.49 1.30
N GLY A 31 3.15 9.24 1.67
CA GLY A 31 4.14 8.78 2.60
C GLY A 31 4.37 7.31 2.32
N SER A 32 5.64 6.92 2.32
CA SER A 32 5.98 5.52 2.13
C SER A 32 5.44 4.69 3.30
N VAL A 33 4.95 3.50 2.99
CA VAL A 33 4.57 2.48 3.99
C VAL A 33 5.52 1.32 3.90
N CYS A 34 5.96 0.78 5.03
CA CYS A 34 6.92 -0.32 5.07
C CYS A 34 6.32 -1.58 5.68
N TYR A 35 6.62 -2.72 5.07
CA TYR A 35 6.07 -4.02 5.45
C TYR A 35 7.17 -5.05 5.69
N GLY A 36 7.86 -4.94 6.83
CA GLY A 36 8.87 -5.92 7.26
C GLY A 36 9.87 -6.27 6.16
N SER A 37 9.96 -7.55 5.80
CA SER A 37 10.86 -8.07 4.76
C SER A 37 10.51 -7.64 3.33
N LEU A 38 9.31 -7.08 3.08
CA LEU A 38 8.89 -6.59 1.76
C LEU A 38 9.39 -5.18 1.46
N GLY A 39 9.97 -4.49 2.45
CA GLY A 39 10.48 -3.13 2.29
C GLY A 39 9.36 -2.09 2.24
N CYS A 40 9.65 -0.95 1.60
CA CYS A 40 8.79 0.22 1.62
C CYS A 40 8.20 0.54 0.25
N PHE A 41 6.94 0.99 0.24
CA PHE A 41 6.17 1.37 -0.94
C PHE A 41 5.82 2.84 -0.86
N ALA A 42 6.40 3.63 -1.76
CA ALA A 42 6.16 5.07 -1.86
C ALA A 42 5.09 5.38 -2.93
N THR A 43 4.36 6.46 -2.71
CA THR A 43 3.32 6.99 -3.61
C THR A 43 3.85 8.10 -4.51
N GLU A 44 5.14 8.07 -4.81
CA GLU A 44 5.85 9.07 -5.61
C GLU A 44 6.48 8.45 -6.86
N GLY A 45 7.04 9.29 -7.73
CA GLY A 45 7.64 8.85 -9.00
C GLY A 45 6.62 8.12 -9.89
N PRO A 46 6.96 6.95 -10.48
CA PRO A 46 6.08 6.24 -11.40
C PRO A 46 4.81 5.69 -10.73
N PHE A 47 4.79 5.61 -9.39
CA PHE A 47 3.62 5.18 -8.62
C PHE A 47 2.80 6.36 -8.08
N GLY A 48 3.24 7.60 -8.34
CA GLY A 48 2.54 8.82 -7.99
C GLY A 48 1.44 9.20 -8.98
N VAL A 49 0.94 10.42 -8.82
CA VAL A 49 -0.23 10.90 -9.58
C VAL A 49 0.19 11.07 -11.03
N SER A 50 -0.56 10.47 -11.95
CA SER A 50 -0.37 10.64 -13.38
C SER A 50 -1.70 10.58 -14.12
N LEU A 51 -1.72 10.96 -15.40
CA LEU A 51 -2.91 10.83 -16.25
C LEU A 51 -3.45 9.39 -16.30
N LYS A 52 -2.57 8.39 -16.16
CA LYS A 52 -2.95 6.96 -16.14
C LYS A 52 -3.33 6.47 -14.73
N ARG A 53 -2.94 7.18 -13.68
CA ARG A 53 -3.21 6.86 -12.28
C ARG A 53 -3.60 8.13 -11.52
N PRO A 54 -4.87 8.60 -11.66
CA PRO A 54 -5.33 9.82 -11.03
C PRO A 54 -5.45 9.68 -9.50
N ILE A 55 -5.72 8.45 -9.05
CA ILE A 55 -5.86 8.11 -7.63
C ILE A 55 -4.63 7.31 -7.19
N VAL A 56 -3.96 7.81 -6.17
CA VAL A 56 -2.76 7.19 -5.62
C VAL A 56 -3.03 6.80 -4.19
N LEU A 57 -2.96 5.50 -3.93
CA LEU A 57 -3.15 4.91 -2.62
C LEU A 57 -1.94 4.01 -2.34
N ASN A 58 -1.57 3.94 -1.08
CA ASN A 58 -0.63 2.95 -0.61
C ASN A 58 -1.23 1.54 -0.78
N PRO A 59 -0.40 0.52 -1.04
CA PRO A 59 -0.85 -0.87 -1.05
C PRO A 59 -1.40 -1.26 0.32
N GLN A 60 -2.40 -2.14 0.35
CA GLN A 60 -2.91 -2.74 1.59
C GLN A 60 -1.82 -3.55 2.29
N SER A 61 -1.94 -3.73 3.62
CA SER A 61 -0.97 -4.50 4.38
C SER A 61 -0.96 -5.98 3.98
N PRO A 62 0.17 -6.70 4.10
CA PRO A 62 0.22 -8.13 3.83
C PRO A 62 -0.80 -8.95 4.65
N GLN A 63 -1.11 -8.50 5.86
CA GLN A 63 -2.10 -9.12 6.75
C GLN A 63 -3.54 -8.90 6.28
N GLN A 64 -3.79 -7.85 5.50
CA GLN A 64 -5.08 -7.55 4.89
C GLN A 64 -5.24 -8.29 3.56
N ILE A 65 -4.20 -8.32 2.73
CA ILE A 65 -4.21 -9.03 1.44
C ILE A 65 -4.23 -10.55 1.67
N ARG A 66 -3.51 -11.06 2.68
CA ARG A 66 -3.46 -12.50 3.03
C ARG A 66 -3.14 -13.39 1.84
N THR A 67 -2.13 -13.01 1.06
CA THR A 67 -1.69 -13.77 -0.10
C THR A 67 -1.41 -15.22 0.27
N LEU A 68 -2.09 -16.12 -0.44
CA LEU A 68 -1.95 -17.56 -0.27
C LEU A 68 -1.36 -18.16 -1.54
N PHE A 69 -0.22 -18.84 -1.40
CA PHE A 69 0.32 -19.67 -2.46
C PHE A 69 -0.24 -21.08 -2.32
N LYS A 70 -0.71 -21.64 -3.43
CA LYS A 70 -1.20 -23.02 -3.49
C LYS A 70 -0.22 -23.85 -4.32
N LEU A 71 0.44 -24.81 -3.68
CA LEU A 71 1.42 -25.68 -4.31
C LEU A 71 0.77 -26.95 -4.82
N TYR A 72 0.86 -27.14 -6.14
CA TYR A 72 0.53 -28.39 -6.81
C TYR A 72 1.81 -29.09 -7.24
N THR A 73 1.90 -30.37 -6.92
CA THR A 73 3.02 -31.21 -7.34
C THR A 73 2.51 -32.35 -8.22
N ARG A 74 3.42 -33.05 -8.89
CA ARG A 74 3.04 -34.25 -9.66
C ARG A 74 2.45 -35.35 -8.77
N GLU A 75 2.83 -35.39 -7.50
CA GLU A 75 2.32 -36.34 -6.49
C GLU A 75 0.95 -35.89 -5.97
N TYR A 76 0.77 -34.58 -5.77
CA TYR A 76 -0.46 -33.97 -5.24
C TYR A 76 -1.06 -32.99 -6.25
N LYS A 77 -1.80 -33.54 -7.22
CA LYS A 77 -2.39 -32.78 -8.33
C LYS A 77 -3.76 -32.18 -8.01
N THR A 78 -4.52 -32.82 -7.13
CA THR A 78 -5.92 -32.44 -6.85
C THR A 78 -6.05 -31.63 -5.57
N VAL A 79 -5.26 -31.97 -4.54
CA VAL A 79 -5.23 -31.27 -3.26
C VAL A 79 -3.95 -30.44 -3.18
N PRO A 80 -4.02 -29.11 -3.21
CA PRO A 80 -2.85 -28.28 -3.06
C PRO A 80 -2.36 -28.23 -1.60
N GLN A 81 -1.07 -27.98 -1.44
CA GLN A 81 -0.51 -27.53 -0.17
C GLN A 81 -0.62 -26.00 -0.06
N ASP A 82 -1.23 -25.53 1.01
CA ASP A 82 -1.43 -24.10 1.30
C ASP A 82 -0.18 -23.50 1.96
N LEU A 83 0.30 -22.40 1.38
CA LEU A 83 1.55 -21.73 1.73
C LEU A 83 1.28 -20.23 1.93
N PRO A 84 0.93 -19.80 3.15
CA PRO A 84 0.62 -18.40 3.41
C PRO A 84 1.87 -17.53 3.33
N ALA A 85 1.81 -16.44 2.55
CA ALA A 85 2.94 -15.53 2.33
C ALA A 85 3.33 -14.70 3.57
N ILE A 86 2.45 -14.64 4.58
CA ILE A 86 2.65 -13.84 5.80
C ILE A 86 3.70 -14.48 6.72
N HIS A 87 3.84 -15.81 6.69
CA HIS A 87 4.67 -16.58 7.63
C HIS A 87 5.88 -17.20 6.91
N THR A 88 6.84 -16.36 6.53
CA THR A 88 8.05 -16.80 5.83
C THR A 88 9.07 -17.51 6.72
N SER A 89 9.04 -17.28 8.05
CA SER A 89 9.97 -17.92 9.00
C SER A 89 9.87 -19.43 9.03
N ASN A 90 8.68 -19.98 8.76
CA ASN A 90 8.40 -21.41 8.83
C ASN A 90 8.45 -22.06 7.44
N ALA A 91 8.91 -21.33 6.42
CA ALA A 91 8.97 -21.80 5.04
C ALA A 91 9.57 -23.21 4.94
N SER A 92 10.74 -23.47 5.53
CA SER A 92 11.41 -24.77 5.45
C SER A 92 10.53 -25.95 5.91
N THR A 93 9.64 -25.74 6.88
CA THR A 93 8.68 -26.76 7.33
C THR A 93 7.40 -26.79 6.49
N THR A 94 6.91 -25.63 6.05
CA THR A 94 5.65 -25.52 5.30
C THR A 94 5.81 -25.93 3.84
N PHE A 95 7.02 -25.89 3.26
CA PHE A 95 7.30 -26.30 1.87
C PHE A 95 7.71 -27.78 1.76
N SER A 96 7.22 -28.66 2.63
CA SER A 96 7.62 -30.07 2.71
C SER A 96 7.54 -30.85 1.38
N HIS A 97 6.54 -30.57 0.53
CA HIS A 97 6.36 -31.23 -0.77
C HIS A 97 7.06 -30.49 -1.92
N PHE A 98 7.72 -29.37 -1.65
CA PHE A 98 8.43 -28.58 -2.65
C PHE A 98 9.77 -29.24 -2.99
N LYS A 99 9.97 -29.54 -4.29
CA LYS A 99 11.20 -30.16 -4.79
C LYS A 99 12.09 -29.10 -5.46
N THR A 100 13.22 -28.79 -4.83
CA THR A 100 14.18 -27.78 -5.32
C THR A 100 14.85 -28.16 -6.64
N LYS A 101 14.95 -29.46 -6.95
CA LYS A 101 15.57 -29.96 -8.19
C LYS A 101 14.63 -29.92 -9.41
N THR A 102 13.35 -29.65 -9.22
CA THR A 102 12.35 -29.63 -10.30
C THR A 102 11.99 -28.20 -10.70
N LYS A 103 11.68 -28.00 -11.98
CA LYS A 103 11.31 -26.68 -12.49
C LYS A 103 10.00 -26.20 -11.86
N THR A 104 10.03 -25.02 -11.25
CA THR A 104 8.83 -24.35 -10.71
C THR A 104 8.18 -23.45 -11.76
N LYS A 105 6.85 -23.48 -11.84
CA LYS A 105 6.03 -22.60 -12.67
C LYS A 105 5.07 -21.84 -11.77
N ILE A 106 5.01 -20.52 -11.89
CA ILE A 106 4.10 -19.67 -11.13
C ILE A 106 2.98 -19.24 -12.07
N LEU A 107 1.73 -19.52 -11.69
CA LEU A 107 0.55 -19.03 -12.37
C LEU A 107 -0.15 -18.01 -11.45
N THR A 108 -0.14 -16.76 -11.85
CA THR A 108 -0.93 -15.71 -11.21
C THR A 108 -2.33 -15.78 -11.77
N LEU A 109 -3.28 -16.30 -11.00
CA LEU A 109 -4.69 -16.21 -11.37
C LEU A 109 -5.12 -14.76 -11.11
N LEU A 110 -5.87 -14.16 -12.05
CA LEU A 110 -6.39 -12.79 -11.97
C LEU A 110 -7.44 -12.59 -10.86
N ASN A 111 -7.45 -13.46 -9.84
CA ASN A 111 -8.19 -13.27 -8.61
C ASN A 111 -7.21 -12.64 -7.60
N PRO A 112 -7.52 -11.46 -7.03
CA PRO A 112 -6.53 -10.61 -6.33
C PRO A 112 -5.88 -11.23 -5.08
N PHE A 113 -6.26 -12.46 -4.70
CA PHE A 113 -5.87 -13.09 -3.45
C PHE A 113 -5.18 -14.47 -3.60
N MET A 114 -5.10 -15.05 -4.80
CA MET A 114 -4.63 -16.43 -4.97
C MET A 114 -3.56 -16.58 -6.05
N ILE A 115 -2.37 -17.03 -5.65
CA ILE A 115 -1.26 -17.34 -6.58
C ILE A 115 -1.04 -18.85 -6.56
N LEU A 116 -0.89 -19.44 -7.74
CA LEU A 116 -0.72 -20.88 -7.93
C LEU A 116 0.73 -21.20 -8.28
N ILE A 117 1.30 -22.21 -7.63
CA ILE A 117 2.65 -22.71 -7.91
C ILE A 117 2.54 -24.15 -8.36
N PHE A 118 3.09 -24.47 -9.54
CA PHE A 118 3.17 -25.82 -10.10
C PHE A 118 4.61 -26.29 -10.20
N LEU A 119 4.84 -27.59 -10.00
CA LEU A 119 6.13 -28.29 -10.19
C LEU A 119 6.00 -29.47 -11.18
#